data_AF-A0A930N5Z7-F1
#
_entry.id   AF-A0A930N5Z7-F1
#
_cell.length_a   1.000
_cell.length_b   1.000
_cell.length_c   1.000
_cell.angle_alpha   90.00
_cell.angle_beta   90.00
_cell.angle_gamma   90.00
#
_symmetry.space_group_name_H-M   'P 1'
#
loop_
_entity.id
_entity.type
_entity.pdbx_description
1 polymer ?
#
loop_
_entity_poly.entity_id
_entity_poly.type
_entity_poly.pdbx_seq_one_letter_code
_entity_poly.pdbx_strand_id
1 'polypeptide(L)'
;MNKNLTIAMTAAMLMGGGVAQAQDVNIGKNNITLKSDLMTPEALWAMGRIGAAQASPDGKKIVYQVGYYSVKENKGHQVLHVMDANGKDDRLLTTTAKSETDAAWLDNNTLA
;
A
#
# COMPACT_ATOMS: atom_id res chain seq x y z
N MET A 1 58.80 -6.79 5.07
CA MET A 1 57.78 -5.97 4.39
C MET A 1 56.46 -6.10 5.17
N ASN A 2 56.22 -5.31 6.22
CA ASN A 2 55.64 -3.94 6.31
C ASN A 2 54.12 -3.88 6.04
N LYS A 3 53.23 -3.33 6.88
CA LYS A 3 53.16 -2.89 8.29
C LYS A 3 51.64 -2.66 8.56
N ASN A 4 51.19 -2.88 9.79
CA ASN A 4 49.82 -2.66 10.30
C ASN A 4 49.22 -1.28 9.94
N LEU A 5 47.90 -1.20 9.79
CA LEU A 5 47.19 0.06 10.06
C LEU A 5 45.77 -0.16 10.62
N THR A 6 45.68 0.01 11.93
CA THR A 6 44.45 0.34 12.67
C THR A 6 44.10 1.80 12.42
N ILE A 7 42.86 2.10 12.01
CA ILE A 7 42.23 3.43 12.07
C ILE A 7 40.82 3.16 12.62
N ALA A 8 40.59 3.29 13.94
CA ALA A 8 40.21 4.50 14.66
C ALA A 8 38.82 5.05 14.29
N MET A 9 37.99 5.20 15.32
CA MET A 9 36.62 5.74 15.33
C MET A 9 36.46 7.02 14.50
N THR A 10 35.36 7.11 13.77
CA THR A 10 34.64 8.38 13.60
C THR A 10 33.15 8.13 13.77
N ALA A 11 32.66 8.32 14.99
CA ALA A 11 31.26 8.63 15.23
C ALA A 11 31.00 10.05 14.71
N ALA A 12 30.45 10.16 13.50
CA ALA A 12 29.88 11.41 13.02
C ALA A 12 28.39 11.44 13.39
N MET A 13 28.09 11.91 14.60
CA MET A 13 26.78 12.50 14.90
C MET A 13 26.63 13.75 14.02
N LEU A 14 26.02 13.59 12.85
CA LEU A 14 25.45 14.72 12.14
C LEU A 14 24.03 14.92 12.66
N MET A 15 23.92 15.85 13.61
CA MET A 15 22.72 16.65 13.83
C MET A 15 22.43 17.43 12.55
N GLY A 16 21.77 16.78 11.60
CA GLY A 16 21.08 17.43 10.50
C GLY A 16 19.61 17.11 10.69
N GLY A 17 18.77 18.15 10.79
CA GLY A 17 17.33 18.02 10.60
C GLY A 17 17.09 17.55 9.16
N GLY A 18 17.31 16.26 8.92
CA GLY A 18 16.91 15.60 7.71
C GLY A 18 15.39 15.57 7.77
N VAL A 19 14.76 16.36 6.90
CA VAL A 19 13.51 15.90 6.31
C VAL A 19 13.78 14.47 5.88
N ALA A 20 13.24 13.50 6.62
CA ALA A 20 13.24 12.12 6.19
C ALA A 20 12.69 12.16 4.77
N GLN A 21 13.54 11.89 3.78
CA GLN A 21 13.09 11.74 2.40
C GLN A 21 12.06 10.62 2.50
N ALA A 22 10.78 10.98 2.35
CA ALA A 22 9.71 10.02 2.39
C ALA A 22 9.98 9.08 1.21
N GLN A 23 10.53 7.90 1.51
CA GLN A 23 10.66 6.88 0.50
C GLN A 23 9.23 6.54 0.08
N ASP A 24 8.96 6.72 -1.21
CA ASP A 24 7.69 6.38 -1.86
C ASP A 24 7.59 4.84 -1.88
N VAL A 25 7.23 4.27 -0.73
CA VAL A 25 7.05 2.83 -0.57
C VAL A 25 5.66 2.47 -1.09
N ASN A 26 5.63 1.70 -2.17
CA ASN A 26 4.39 1.15 -2.70
C ASN A 26 3.95 -0.05 -1.85
N ILE A 27 2.88 0.14 -1.07
CA ILE A 27 2.33 -0.89 -0.17
C ILE A 27 1.13 -1.55 -0.87
N GLY A 28 1.27 -2.83 -1.20
CA GLY A 28 0.20 -3.64 -1.79
C GLY A 28 -0.43 -4.62 -0.80
N LYS A 29 -1.20 -5.57 -1.34
CA LYS A 29 -1.79 -6.67 -0.58
C LYS A 29 -0.72 -7.44 0.20
N ASN A 30 -0.93 -7.56 1.51
CA ASN A 30 -0.04 -8.32 2.37
C ASN A 30 -0.22 -9.83 2.12
N ASN A 31 0.88 -10.54 1.91
CA ASN A 31 0.90 -11.99 1.80
C ASN A 31 1.45 -12.57 3.11
N ILE A 32 0.57 -13.01 3.99
CA ILE A 32 0.94 -13.62 5.27
C ILE A 32 0.52 -15.09 5.31
N THR A 33 1.24 -15.89 6.10
CA THR A 33 0.85 -17.26 6.45
C THR A 33 0.37 -17.27 7.89
N LEU A 34 -0.89 -17.66 8.10
CA LEU A 34 -1.45 -17.80 9.44
C LEU A 34 -0.83 -19.02 10.11
N LYS A 35 -0.40 -18.85 11.37
CA LYS A 35 0.19 -19.93 12.19
C LYS A 35 -0.84 -20.66 13.05
N SER A 36 -2.02 -20.08 13.21
CA SER A 36 -3.15 -20.61 13.98
C SER A 36 -4.43 -19.88 13.58
N ASP A 37 -5.57 -20.31 14.12
CA ASP A 37 -6.88 -19.68 13.92
C ASP A 37 -7.11 -18.45 14.83
N LEU A 38 -6.10 -18.06 15.62
CA LEU A 38 -6.19 -16.87 16.47
C LEU A 38 -5.94 -15.61 15.64
N MET A 39 -6.82 -14.62 15.80
CA MET A 39 -6.64 -13.29 15.20
C MET A 39 -5.49 -12.55 15.91
N THR A 40 -4.27 -12.66 15.36
CA THR A 40 -3.12 -11.89 15.84
C THR A 40 -3.16 -10.46 15.29
N PRO A 41 -2.46 -9.50 15.92
CA PRO A 41 -2.33 -8.16 15.36
C PRO A 41 -1.79 -8.17 13.93
N GLU A 42 -0.81 -9.02 13.63
CA GLU A 42 -0.22 -9.14 12.29
C GLU A 42 -1.26 -9.63 11.27
N ALA A 43 -2.09 -10.59 11.66
CA ALA A 43 -3.19 -11.06 10.83
C ALA A 43 -4.20 -9.95 10.56
N LEU A 44 -4.60 -9.19 11.59
CA LEU A 44 -5.51 -8.05 11.46
C LEU A 44 -4.94 -6.95 10.55
N TRP A 45 -3.66 -6.60 10.71
CA TRP A 45 -3.00 -5.56 9.91
C TRP A 45 -2.79 -5.97 8.45
N ALA A 46 -2.62 -7.27 8.18
CA ALA A 46 -2.47 -7.79 6.82
C ALA A 46 -3.76 -7.71 5.99
N MET A 47 -4.93 -7.60 6.64
CA MET A 47 -6.21 -7.51 5.95
C MET A 47 -6.34 -6.18 5.19
N GLY A 48 -6.77 -6.28 3.92
CA GLY A 48 -7.21 -5.13 3.15
C GLY A 48 -8.51 -4.56 3.73
N ARG A 49 -8.60 -3.24 3.82
CA ARG A 49 -9.80 -2.55 4.32
C ARG A 49 -10.57 -1.98 3.14
N ILE A 50 -11.80 -2.44 2.93
CA ILE A 50 -12.65 -1.92 1.87
C ILE A 50 -13.19 -0.55 2.27
N GLY A 51 -13.00 0.44 1.39
CA GLY A 51 -13.44 1.82 1.57
C GLY A 51 -14.62 2.16 0.66
N ALA A 52 -14.56 3.34 0.05
CA ALA A 52 -15.59 3.81 -0.88
C ALA A 52 -15.76 2.86 -2.07
N ALA A 53 -17.00 2.76 -2.58
CA ALA A 53 -17.32 1.98 -3.76
C ALA A 53 -18.43 2.65 -4.57
N GLN A 54 -18.35 2.55 -5.90
CA GLN A 54 -19.33 3.11 -6.83
C GLN A 54 -19.58 2.16 -8.00
N ALA A 55 -20.86 1.93 -8.32
CA ALA A 55 -21.26 1.20 -9.52
C ALA A 55 -21.13 2.08 -10.78
N SER A 56 -20.80 1.47 -11.91
CA SER A 56 -20.87 2.14 -13.22
C SER A 56 -22.31 2.56 -13.52
N PRO A 57 -22.55 3.57 -14.39
CA PRO A 57 -23.91 4.02 -14.69
C PRO A 57 -24.82 2.91 -15.28
N ASP A 58 -24.24 1.94 -15.99
CA ASP A 58 -24.95 0.74 -16.48
C ASP A 58 -25.04 -0.42 -15.46
N GLY A 59 -24.45 -0.24 -14.27
CA GLY A 59 -24.49 -1.20 -13.15
C GLY A 59 -23.67 -2.47 -13.37
N LYS A 60 -22.87 -2.58 -14.44
CA LYS A 60 -22.12 -3.80 -14.75
C LYS A 60 -20.78 -3.90 -14.03
N LYS A 61 -20.21 -2.77 -13.61
CA LYS A 61 -18.91 -2.71 -12.95
C LYS A 61 -19.01 -1.97 -11.64
N ILE A 62 -18.08 -2.28 -10.73
CA ILE A 62 -17.94 -1.63 -9.44
C ILE A 62 -16.49 -1.21 -9.31
N VAL A 63 -16.24 0.10 -9.14
CA VAL A 63 -14.95 0.61 -8.67
C VAL A 63 -14.99 0.66 -7.15
N TYR A 64 -13.93 0.27 -6.48
CA TYR A 64 -13.85 0.31 -5.03
C TYR A 64 -12.43 0.54 -4.55
N GLN A 65 -12.33 1.10 -3.35
CA GLN A 65 -11.07 1.40 -2.69
C GLN A 65 -10.65 0.26 -1.75
N VAL A 66 -9.36 -0.05 -1.74
CA VAL A 66 -8.75 -0.98 -0.77
C VAL A 66 -7.57 -0.32 -0.08
N GLY A 67 -7.64 -0.26 1.25
CA GLY A 67 -6.56 0.21 2.10
C GLY A 67 -5.67 -0.94 2.57
N TYR A 68 -4.38 -0.87 2.26
CA TYR A 68 -3.33 -1.75 2.77
C TYR A 68 -2.43 -1.01 3.75
N TYR A 69 -1.86 -1.75 4.70
CA TYR A 69 -1.04 -1.18 5.77
C TYR A 69 0.24 -1.97 5.92
N SER A 70 1.33 -1.25 6.18
CA SER A 70 2.63 -1.81 6.53
C SER A 70 3.02 -1.36 7.93
N VAL A 71 3.09 -2.31 8.86
CA VAL A 71 3.60 -2.07 10.23
C VAL A 71 5.06 -1.66 10.19
N LYS A 72 5.86 -2.28 9.30
CA LYS A 72 7.29 -2.00 9.14
C LYS A 72 7.54 -0.54 8.71
N GLU A 73 6.76 -0.06 7.76
CA GLU A 73 6.89 1.30 7.22
C GLU A 73 6.08 2.33 8.02
N ASN A 74 5.25 1.87 8.96
CA ASN A 74 4.29 2.68 9.71
C ASN A 74 3.42 3.57 8.79
N LYS A 75 2.95 2.99 7.69
CA LYS A 75 2.21 3.68 6.62
C LYS A 75 1.03 2.86 6.13
N GLY A 76 0.01 3.56 5.65
CA GLY A 76 -1.10 3.00 4.88
C GLY A 76 -1.04 3.47 3.42
N HIS A 77 -1.66 2.70 2.53
CA HIS A 77 -1.75 3.01 1.11
C HIS A 77 -3.13 2.63 0.60
N GLN A 78 -3.79 3.57 -0.07
CA GLN A 78 -5.09 3.35 -0.69
C GLN A 78 -4.91 3.12 -2.18
N VAL A 79 -5.50 2.04 -2.68
CA VAL A 79 -5.52 1.73 -4.10
C VAL A 79 -6.96 1.56 -4.59
N LEU A 80 -7.13 1.73 -5.89
CA LEU A 80 -8.42 1.54 -6.55
C LEU A 80 -8.44 0.20 -7.29
N HIS A 81 -9.54 -0.51 -7.15
CA HIS A 81 -9.85 -1.74 -7.86
C HIS A 81 -11.11 -1.54 -8.69
N VAL A 82 -11.26 -2.32 -9.76
CA VAL A 82 -12.52 -2.48 -10.48
C VAL A 82 -12.82 -3.95 -10.66
N MET A 83 -14.09 -4.32 -10.48
CA MET A 83 -14.59 -5.67 -10.73
C MET A 83 -15.93 -5.60 -11.46
N ASP A 84 -16.37 -6.73 -12.01
CA ASP A 84 -17.74 -6.87 -12.48
C ASP A 84 -18.70 -6.94 -11.29
N ALA A 85 -19.96 -6.50 -11.49
CA ALA A 85 -20.97 -6.48 -10.43
C ALA A 85 -21.34 -7.88 -9.89
N ASN A 86 -20.91 -8.95 -10.56
CA ASN A 86 -21.03 -10.33 -10.09
C ASN A 86 -19.85 -10.79 -9.20
N GLY A 87 -18.90 -9.90 -8.90
CA GLY A 87 -17.71 -10.16 -8.08
C GLY A 87 -16.55 -10.84 -8.82
N LYS A 88 -16.62 -10.99 -10.14
CA LYS A 88 -15.54 -11.56 -10.96
C LYS A 88 -14.68 -10.45 -11.58
N ASP A 89 -13.56 -10.87 -12.16
CA ASP A 89 -12.65 -10.01 -12.93
C ASP A 89 -12.15 -8.79 -12.15
N ASP A 90 -11.85 -8.98 -10.86
CA ASP A 90 -11.18 -7.96 -10.04
C ASP A 90 -9.81 -7.60 -10.63
N ARG A 91 -9.57 -6.29 -10.73
CA ARG A 91 -8.38 -5.69 -11.32
C ARG A 91 -7.96 -4.47 -10.52
N LEU A 92 -6.69 -4.43 -10.15
CA LEU A 92 -6.04 -3.24 -9.60
C LEU A 92 -5.90 -2.18 -10.69
N LEU A 93 -6.34 -0.95 -10.41
CA LEU A 93 -6.25 0.19 -11.31
C LEU A 93 -5.03 1.07 -11.03
N THR A 94 -4.68 1.24 -9.75
CA THR A 94 -3.60 2.15 -9.36
C THR A 94 -2.37 1.40 -8.87
N THR A 95 -1.21 1.80 -9.39
CA THR A 95 0.07 1.13 -9.12
C THR A 95 1.15 2.11 -8.66
N THR A 96 0.79 3.35 -8.35
CA THR A 96 1.75 4.33 -7.83
C THR A 96 1.97 4.11 -6.34
N ALA A 97 2.94 4.82 -5.75
CA ALA A 97 3.15 4.79 -4.30
C ALA A 97 2.28 5.81 -3.55
N LYS A 98 1.56 6.68 -4.27
CA LYS A 98 0.65 7.65 -3.68
C LYS A 98 -0.71 6.99 -3.52
N SER A 99 -1.39 7.36 -2.44
CA SER A 99 -2.76 6.88 -2.24
C SER A 99 -3.70 7.54 -3.24
N GLU A 100 -4.54 6.75 -3.89
CA GLU A 100 -5.64 7.20 -4.73
C GLU A 100 -6.99 6.88 -4.09
N THR A 101 -7.92 7.84 -4.15
CA THR A 101 -9.20 7.82 -3.44
C THR A 101 -10.29 8.43 -4.32
N ASP A 102 -11.55 8.31 -3.89
CA ASP A 102 -12.69 9.07 -4.43
C ASP A 102 -12.92 8.90 -5.95
N ALA A 103 -12.65 7.70 -6.47
CA ALA A 103 -12.88 7.38 -7.87
C ALA A 103 -14.35 7.60 -8.28
N ALA A 104 -14.56 8.22 -9.43
CA ALA A 104 -15.88 8.49 -9.96
C ALA A 104 -16.00 8.05 -11.42
N TRP A 105 -17.13 7.41 -11.76
CA TRP A 105 -17.48 7.13 -13.15
C TRP A 105 -17.89 8.42 -13.86
N LEU A 106 -17.25 8.71 -14.98
CA LEU A 106 -17.68 9.77 -15.90
C LEU A 106 -18.73 9.26 -16.90
N ASP A 107 -18.60 7.99 -17.29
CA ASP A 107 -19.51 7.26 -18.17
C ASP A 107 -19.42 5.75 -17.89
N ASN A 108 -19.93 4.90 -18.79
CA ASN A 108 -19.91 3.44 -18.63
C ASN A 108 -18.51 2.79 -18.73
N ASN A 109 -17.52 3.54 -19.20
CA ASN A 109 -16.20 3.03 -19.59
C ASN A 109 -15.03 3.84 -19.00
N THR A 110 -15.29 5.04 -18.47
CA THR A 110 -14.27 5.99 -18.03
C THR A 110 -14.38 6.28 -16.54
N LEU A 111 -13.26 6.18 -15.83
CA LEU A 111 -13.09 6.53 -14.42
C LEU A 111 -12.20 7.78 -14.30
N ALA A 112 -12.53 8.64 -13.33
CA ALA A 112 -11.76 9.79 -12.89
C ALA A 112 -11.31 9.59 -11.44
#